data_AF-A0A7S0BGN8-F1
#
_entry.id   AF-A0A7S0BGN8-F1
#
_cell.length_a   1.000
_cell.length_b   1.000
_cell.length_c   1.000
_cell.angle_alpha   90.00
_cell.angle_beta   90.00
_cell.angle_gamma   90.00
#
_symmetry.space_group_name_H-M   'P 1'
#
loop_
_entity.id
_entity.type
_entity.pdbx_description
1 polymer ?
#
loop_
_entity_poly.entity_id
_entity_poly.type
_entity_poly.pdbx_seq_one_letter_code
_entity_poly.pdbx_strand_id
1 'polypeptide(L)'
;ACPATGVDIAVELHKYFGDIADENDMESGGDKWSKVIWKGGIASSTTSVAMRSIYEALGHTFDEIEWGITALQSNPPGKAELDGAVCSRANGLIDVLGPMLRCRVRQWSCGEAILRSTIRLYRVLTSWCRAEVSCVLASVDQVKTLAESSSLLTPKVYSFLTYLTTLQGSGNAKSRTLKESKLVPNLIFNIEQYERSLIRLNEKFQLNCLTSMRRSRARDFRILEEHLVGGGPPEATSGMRGCDDGEVISEVGKRKRKRTFPPKV
;
A
#
# COMPACT_ATOMS: atom_id res chain seq x y z
N ALA A 1 4.18 18.95 -16.31
CA ALA A 1 4.40 19.88 -15.18
C ALA A 1 5.70 19.49 -14.46
N CYS A 2 6.48 20.45 -13.92
CA CYS A 2 7.73 20.10 -13.24
C CYS A 2 7.43 19.24 -12.00
N PRO A 3 7.98 18.01 -11.86
CA PRO A 3 7.72 17.16 -10.70
C PRO A 3 8.05 17.86 -9.37
N ALA A 4 9.05 18.76 -9.38
CA ALA A 4 9.50 19.51 -8.22
C ALA A 4 8.37 20.28 -7.51
N THR A 5 7.56 21.02 -8.26
CA THR A 5 6.45 21.79 -7.68
C THR A 5 5.38 20.88 -7.07
N GLY A 6 5.14 19.70 -7.66
CA GLY A 6 4.21 18.72 -7.09
C GLY A 6 4.73 18.10 -5.80
N VAL A 7 6.04 17.83 -5.72
CA VAL A 7 6.70 17.27 -4.52
C VAL A 7 6.65 18.28 -3.38
N ASP A 8 6.97 19.55 -3.65
CA ASP A 8 6.95 20.61 -2.63
C ASP A 8 5.55 20.76 -2.02
N ILE A 9 4.51 20.82 -2.85
CA ILE A 9 3.13 20.93 -2.36
C ILE A 9 2.75 19.66 -1.58
N ALA A 10 3.15 18.46 -2.03
CA ALA A 10 2.86 17.22 -1.31
C ALA A 10 3.55 17.17 0.07
N VAL A 11 4.78 17.67 0.17
CA VAL A 11 5.52 17.77 1.44
C VAL A 11 4.87 18.79 2.37
N GLU A 12 4.45 19.95 1.86
CA GLU A 12 3.74 20.95 2.68
C GLU A 12 2.37 20.44 3.16
N LEU A 13 1.63 19.73 2.30
CA LEU A 13 0.41 19.05 2.73
C LEU A 13 0.68 17.99 3.79
N HIS A 14 1.78 17.22 3.66
CA HIS A 14 2.18 16.25 4.67
C HIS A 14 2.48 16.90 6.02
N LYS A 15 3.23 18.00 6.03
CA LYS A 15 3.48 18.80 7.24
C LYS A 15 2.17 19.32 7.86
N TYR A 16 1.23 19.76 7.02
CA TYR A 16 -0.05 20.29 7.48
C TYR A 16 -0.97 19.21 8.08
N PHE A 17 -1.05 18.03 7.44
CA PHE A 17 -1.90 16.93 7.89
C PHE A 17 -1.27 16.08 9.00
N GLY A 18 0.06 16.03 9.09
CA GLY A 18 0.81 15.19 10.02
C GLY A 18 1.03 13.75 9.52
N ASP A 19 1.92 13.02 10.19
CA ASP A 19 2.35 11.67 9.81
C ASP A 19 1.51 10.59 10.50
N ILE A 20 1.09 9.57 9.76
CA ILE A 20 0.37 8.41 10.29
C ILE A 20 1.22 7.61 11.30
N ALA A 21 2.54 7.60 11.17
CA ALA A 21 3.44 6.78 11.98
C ALA A 21 3.75 7.35 13.38
N ASP A 22 3.37 8.59 13.70
CA ASP A 22 3.62 9.18 15.02
C ASP A 22 2.71 8.53 16.09
N GLU A 23 3.25 7.53 16.79
CA GLU A 23 2.60 6.75 17.87
C GLU A 23 2.34 7.56 19.15
N ASN A 24 2.98 8.72 19.33
CA ASN A 24 2.89 9.56 20.54
C ASN A 24 1.50 10.16 20.83
N ASP A 25 0.49 9.91 19.98
CA ASP A 25 -0.89 10.37 20.17
C ASP A 25 -1.93 9.23 20.26
N MET A 26 -1.51 7.95 20.33
CA MET A 26 -2.47 6.82 20.36
C MET A 26 -3.24 6.68 21.68
N GLU A 27 -2.81 7.32 22.78
CA GLU A 27 -3.42 7.17 24.12
C GLU A 27 -4.35 8.32 24.57
N SER A 28 -4.81 9.20 23.69
CA SER A 28 -5.76 10.24 24.10
C SER A 28 -6.87 10.51 23.11
N GLY A 29 -7.91 9.69 23.23
CA GLY A 29 -9.30 10.14 23.24
C GLY A 29 -9.87 10.60 21.90
N GLY A 30 -10.86 9.85 21.41
CA GLY A 30 -11.69 10.17 20.24
C GLY A 30 -12.34 11.56 20.21
N ASP A 31 -12.21 12.35 21.28
CA ASP A 31 -12.79 13.70 21.42
C ASP A 31 -11.76 14.84 21.31
N LYS A 32 -10.45 14.57 21.26
CA LYS A 32 -9.41 15.61 21.08
C LYS A 32 -9.20 15.97 19.60
N TRP A 33 -9.43 15.02 18.70
CA TRP A 33 -9.26 15.16 17.25
C TRP A 33 -10.27 16.12 16.60
N SER A 34 -11.41 16.34 17.23
CA SER A 34 -12.42 17.31 16.78
C SER A 34 -12.07 18.76 17.18
N LYS A 35 -11.27 18.96 18.23
CA LYS A 35 -10.92 20.30 18.77
C LYS A 35 -9.56 20.84 18.33
N VAL A 36 -8.61 20.00 17.89
CA VAL A 36 -7.25 20.46 17.56
C VAL A 36 -7.12 20.97 16.10
N ILE A 37 -8.05 20.64 15.20
CA ILE A 37 -7.90 20.88 13.76
C ILE A 37 -8.72 22.09 13.28
N TRP A 38 -8.58 23.27 13.90
CA TRP A 38 -9.13 24.55 13.36
C TRP A 38 -8.41 25.80 13.89
N LYS A 39 -7.14 25.71 14.33
CA LYS A 39 -6.38 26.90 14.80
C LYS A 39 -5.36 27.46 13.81
N GLY A 40 -5.07 26.76 12.70
CA GLY A 40 -4.21 27.28 11.62
C GLY A 40 -5.04 27.75 10.44
N GLY A 41 -5.14 29.07 10.25
CA GLY A 41 -6.03 29.76 9.30
C GLY A 41 -5.74 29.58 7.81
N ILE A 42 -5.63 28.35 7.32
CA ILE A 42 -5.80 28.05 5.90
C ILE A 42 -7.23 27.55 5.72
N ALA A 43 -8.05 28.30 5.00
CA ALA A 43 -9.44 27.95 4.76
C ALA A 43 -9.55 26.55 4.14
N SER A 44 -10.54 25.76 4.57
CA SER A 44 -10.86 24.42 4.04
C SER A 44 -10.95 24.37 2.51
N SER A 45 -11.22 25.51 1.86
CA SER A 45 -11.22 25.69 0.41
C SER A 45 -9.82 25.59 -0.20
N THR A 46 -8.79 26.21 0.39
CA THR A 46 -7.41 26.25 -0.13
C THR A 46 -6.77 24.86 -0.13
N THR A 47 -6.95 24.08 0.94
CA THR A 47 -6.43 22.70 1.01
C THR A 47 -7.11 21.79 -0.01
N SER A 48 -8.42 21.96 -0.22
CA SER A 48 -9.17 21.21 -1.24
C SER A 48 -8.74 21.58 -2.66
N VAL A 49 -8.43 22.85 -2.92
CA VAL A 49 -7.89 23.32 -4.21
C VAL A 49 -6.48 22.80 -4.44
N ALA A 50 -5.60 22.85 -3.44
CA ALA A 50 -4.25 22.31 -3.53
C ALA A 50 -4.25 20.80 -3.82
N MET A 51 -5.10 20.05 -3.11
CA MET A 51 -5.25 18.61 -3.32
C MET A 51 -5.78 18.29 -4.73
N ARG A 52 -6.75 19.07 -5.24
CA ARG A 52 -7.25 18.94 -6.62
C ARG A 52 -6.15 19.22 -7.64
N SER A 53 -5.40 20.29 -7.47
CA SER A 53 -4.30 20.67 -8.36
C SER A 53 -3.22 19.59 -8.42
N ILE A 54 -2.87 18.97 -7.30
CA ILE A 54 -1.95 17.82 -7.28
C ILE A 54 -2.52 16.64 -8.07
N TYR A 55 -3.79 16.28 -7.87
CA TYR A 55 -4.37 15.15 -8.61
C TYR A 55 -4.43 15.38 -10.11
N GLU A 56 -4.72 16.61 -10.55
CA GLU A 56 -4.70 16.99 -11.96
C GLU A 56 -3.28 16.90 -12.53
N ALA A 57 -2.30 17.44 -11.81
CA ALA A 57 -0.89 17.34 -12.20
C ALA A 57 -0.38 15.89 -12.24
N LEU A 58 -0.78 15.06 -11.27
CA LEU A 58 -0.51 13.62 -11.26
C LEU A 58 -1.16 12.95 -12.48
N GLY A 59 -2.41 13.29 -12.79
CA GLY A 59 -3.15 12.79 -13.94
C GLY A 59 -2.39 13.02 -15.24
N HIS A 60 -2.00 14.26 -15.52
CA HIS A 60 -1.19 14.60 -16.70
C HIS A 60 0.14 13.86 -16.75
N THR A 61 0.82 13.74 -15.60
CA THR A 61 2.11 13.03 -15.54
C THR A 61 1.95 11.54 -15.82
N PHE A 62 0.87 10.91 -15.35
CA PHE A 62 0.54 9.53 -15.70
C PHE A 62 0.28 9.37 -17.21
N ASP A 63 -0.50 10.28 -17.80
CA ASP A 63 -0.82 10.24 -19.23
C ASP A 63 0.44 10.42 -20.10
N GLU A 64 1.35 11.33 -19.72
CA GLU A 64 2.65 11.52 -20.37
C GLU A 64 3.49 10.23 -20.35
N ILE A 65 3.52 9.54 -19.21
CA ILE A 65 4.27 8.27 -19.09
C ILE A 65 3.61 7.16 -19.90
N GLU A 66 2.29 7.02 -19.84
CA GLU A 66 1.56 6.01 -20.62
C GLU A 66 1.76 6.22 -22.13
N TRP A 67 1.74 7.47 -22.58
CA TRP A 67 2.11 7.85 -23.94
C TRP A 67 3.57 7.50 -24.24
N GLY A 68 4.50 7.86 -23.36
CA GLY A 68 5.93 7.56 -23.51
C GLY A 68 6.22 6.06 -23.64
N ILE A 69 5.54 5.22 -22.85
CA ILE A 69 5.65 3.75 -22.94
C ILE A 69 5.13 3.24 -24.29
N THR A 70 4.00 3.77 -24.75
CA THR A 70 3.44 3.40 -26.06
C THR A 70 4.37 3.83 -27.19
N ALA A 71 4.99 5.00 -27.08
CA ALA A 71 5.99 5.48 -28.02
C ALA A 71 7.26 4.60 -27.98
N LEU A 72 7.74 4.13 -26.82
CA LEU A 72 8.89 3.21 -26.77
C LEU A 72 8.65 1.91 -27.54
N GLN A 73 7.41 1.42 -27.59
CA GLN A 73 7.04 0.21 -28.32
C GLN A 73 7.06 0.39 -29.85
N SER A 74 6.93 1.62 -30.35
CA SER A 74 7.05 1.90 -31.79
C SER A 74 8.50 2.00 -32.28
N ASN A 75 9.48 1.79 -31.38
CA ASN A 75 10.91 1.84 -31.64
C ASN A 75 11.39 3.16 -32.29
N PRO A 76 11.18 4.32 -31.64
CA PRO A 76 11.53 5.61 -32.18
C PRO A 76 13.06 5.83 -32.15
N PRO A 77 13.59 6.71 -33.03
CA PRO A 77 14.94 7.22 -32.87
C PRO A 77 15.06 7.94 -31.51
N GLY A 78 16.14 7.69 -30.76
CA GLY A 78 16.32 8.25 -29.41
C GLY A 78 15.62 7.47 -28.29
N LYS A 79 15.26 6.19 -28.50
CA LYS A 79 14.58 5.34 -27.51
C LYS A 79 15.21 5.35 -26.10
N ALA A 80 16.52 5.48 -25.97
CA ALA A 80 17.21 5.51 -24.68
C ALA A 80 16.98 6.83 -23.91
N GLU A 81 16.91 7.97 -24.60
CA GLU A 81 16.60 9.26 -23.98
C GLU A 81 15.14 9.30 -23.53
N LEU A 82 14.25 8.78 -24.38
CA LEU A 82 12.84 8.65 -24.04
C LEU A 82 12.63 7.75 -22.82
N ASP A 83 13.33 6.62 -22.75
CA ASP A 83 13.28 5.71 -21.60
C ASP A 83 13.76 6.40 -20.32
N GLY A 84 14.91 7.07 -20.36
CA GLY A 84 15.40 7.84 -19.21
C GLY A 84 14.42 8.94 -18.76
N ALA A 85 13.75 9.59 -19.71
CA ALA A 85 12.71 10.59 -19.43
C ALA A 85 11.43 9.96 -18.84
N VAL A 86 11.09 8.73 -19.21
CA VAL A 86 9.98 7.97 -18.60
C VAL A 86 10.35 7.54 -17.17
N CYS A 87 11.54 6.99 -16.97
CA CYS A 87 12.01 6.53 -15.66
C CYS A 87 12.15 7.69 -14.65
N SER A 88 12.68 8.84 -15.06
CA SER A 88 12.78 10.03 -14.20
C SER A 88 11.41 10.59 -13.80
N ARG A 89 10.45 10.65 -14.74
CA ARG A 89 9.06 11.03 -14.42
C ARG A 89 8.38 10.03 -13.49
N ALA A 90 8.61 8.73 -13.67
CA ALA A 90 8.08 7.69 -12.80
C ALA A 90 8.60 7.82 -11.36
N ASN A 91 9.90 8.13 -11.18
CA ASN A 91 10.44 8.45 -9.86
C ASN A 91 9.80 9.71 -9.27
N GLY A 92 9.60 10.77 -10.07
CA GLY A 92 8.88 11.97 -9.61
C GLY A 92 7.47 11.67 -9.09
N LEU A 93 6.74 10.73 -9.71
CA LEU A 93 5.44 10.28 -9.18
C LEU A 93 5.55 9.58 -7.82
N ILE A 94 6.59 8.77 -7.61
CA ILE A 94 6.85 8.11 -6.33
C ILE A 94 7.18 9.16 -5.26
N ASP A 95 7.96 10.19 -5.61
CA ASP A 95 8.33 11.27 -4.70
C ASP A 95 7.13 12.14 -4.29
N VAL A 96 6.14 12.31 -5.17
CA VAL A 96 4.87 12.99 -4.83
C VAL A 96 3.96 12.09 -3.98
N LEU A 97 3.79 10.82 -4.38
CA LEU A 97 2.88 9.90 -3.67
C LEU A 97 3.41 9.44 -2.31
N GLY A 98 4.73 9.45 -2.11
CA GLY A 98 5.38 9.04 -0.86
C GLY A 98 4.95 9.86 0.37
N PRO A 99 5.05 11.20 0.35
CA PRO A 99 4.48 12.08 1.37
C PRO A 99 2.96 11.92 1.49
N MET A 100 2.22 11.85 0.37
CA MET A 100 0.75 11.73 0.39
C MET A 100 0.24 10.47 1.11
N LEU A 101 0.95 9.34 0.98
CA LEU A 101 0.64 8.09 1.68
C LEU A 101 0.95 8.12 3.18
N ARG A 102 1.69 9.12 3.66
CA ARG A 102 1.96 9.33 5.09
C ARG A 102 1.04 10.36 5.73
N CYS A 103 0.34 11.18 4.92
CA CYS A 103 -0.58 12.19 5.41
C CYS A 103 -1.76 11.58 6.20
N ARG A 104 -2.08 12.15 7.36
CA ARG A 104 -3.35 11.88 8.07
C ARG A 104 -4.53 12.56 7.35
N VAL A 105 -5.01 11.91 6.28
CA VAL A 105 -6.15 12.40 5.52
C VAL A 105 -7.43 12.14 6.32
N ARG A 106 -8.23 13.18 6.61
CA ARG A 106 -9.47 13.04 7.40
C ARG A 106 -10.68 12.63 6.58
N GLN A 107 -10.67 12.90 5.27
CA GLN A 107 -11.80 12.63 4.39
C GLN A 107 -11.56 11.41 3.51
N TRP A 108 -12.49 10.46 3.57
CA TRP A 108 -12.45 9.22 2.81
C TRP A 108 -12.18 9.42 1.32
N SER A 109 -12.84 10.38 0.67
CA SER A 109 -12.70 10.62 -0.78
C SER A 109 -11.27 10.99 -1.19
N CYS A 110 -10.53 11.69 -0.34
CA CYS A 110 -9.14 12.03 -0.57
C CYS A 110 -8.23 10.80 -0.37
N GLY A 111 -8.51 9.97 0.64
CA GLY A 111 -7.84 8.68 0.82
C GLY A 111 -8.07 7.73 -0.36
N GLU A 112 -9.30 7.65 -0.86
CA GLU A 112 -9.65 6.87 -2.04
C GLU A 112 -8.94 7.38 -3.30
N ALA A 113 -8.86 8.70 -3.50
CA ALA A 113 -8.13 9.29 -4.61
C ALA A 113 -6.62 8.98 -4.55
N ILE A 114 -5.99 9.04 -3.37
CA ILE A 114 -4.60 8.60 -3.17
C ILE A 114 -4.45 7.13 -3.57
N LEU A 115 -5.30 6.24 -3.05
CA LEU A 115 -5.24 4.80 -3.37
C LEU A 115 -5.41 4.55 -4.87
N ARG A 116 -6.32 5.24 -5.55
CA ARG A 116 -6.51 5.10 -7.01
C ARG A 116 -5.28 5.57 -7.78
N SER A 117 -4.64 6.66 -7.38
CA SER A 117 -3.38 7.13 -7.97
C SER A 117 -2.25 6.13 -7.70
N THR A 118 -2.17 5.54 -6.51
CA THR A 118 -1.21 4.48 -6.20
C THR A 118 -1.44 3.23 -7.05
N ILE A 119 -2.70 2.82 -7.25
CA ILE A 119 -3.03 1.72 -8.17
C ILE A 119 -2.53 2.02 -9.58
N ARG A 120 -2.76 3.25 -10.08
CA ARG A 120 -2.31 3.68 -11.41
C ARG A 120 -0.78 3.69 -11.50
N LEU A 121 -0.08 4.13 -10.46
CA LEU A 121 1.38 4.07 -10.39
C LEU A 121 1.91 2.65 -10.58
N TYR A 122 1.43 1.68 -9.80
CA TYR A 122 1.89 0.29 -9.97
C TYR A 122 1.56 -0.29 -11.36
N ARG A 123 0.44 0.12 -11.97
CA ARG A 123 0.11 -0.27 -13.36
C ARG A 123 1.11 0.31 -14.36
N VAL A 124 1.43 1.59 -14.25
CA VAL A 124 2.37 2.28 -15.12
C VAL A 124 3.78 1.70 -14.97
N LEU A 125 4.24 1.48 -13.73
CA LEU A 125 5.52 0.83 -13.45
C LEU A 125 5.58 -0.58 -14.02
N THR A 126 4.50 -1.37 -13.90
CA THR A 126 4.38 -2.70 -14.52
C THR A 126 4.51 -2.62 -16.04
N SER A 127 3.82 -1.65 -16.66
CA SER A 127 3.85 -1.44 -18.11
C SER A 127 5.25 -1.06 -18.59
N TRP A 128 5.91 -0.15 -17.87
CA TRP A 128 7.28 0.24 -18.15
C TRP A 128 8.25 -0.94 -18.04
N CYS A 129 8.21 -1.72 -16.95
CA CYS A 129 9.06 -2.92 -16.83
C CYS A 129 8.85 -3.92 -17.99
N ARG A 130 7.62 -4.03 -18.52
CA ARG A 130 7.34 -4.88 -19.68
C ARG A 130 7.87 -4.29 -20.98
N ALA A 131 7.83 -2.97 -21.14
CA ALA A 131 8.42 -2.28 -22.28
C ALA A 131 9.95 -2.41 -22.26
N GLU A 132 10.57 -2.26 -21.09
CA GLU A 132 12.01 -2.48 -20.89
C GLU A 132 12.46 -3.88 -21.34
N VAL A 133 11.73 -4.91 -20.90
CA VAL A 133 11.97 -6.29 -21.33
C VAL A 133 11.77 -6.44 -22.84
N SER A 134 10.71 -5.86 -23.41
CA SER A 134 10.39 -6.02 -24.84
C SER A 134 11.39 -5.30 -25.76
N CYS A 135 11.75 -4.07 -25.42
CA CYS A 135 12.55 -3.17 -26.27
C CYS A 135 14.06 -3.25 -26.00
N VAL A 136 14.46 -4.03 -24.97
CA VAL A 136 15.86 -4.24 -24.55
C VAL A 136 16.58 -2.90 -24.31
N LEU A 137 15.99 -2.08 -23.44
CA LEU A 137 16.44 -0.70 -23.17
C LEU A 137 17.27 -0.59 -21.89
N ALA A 138 17.01 -1.46 -20.92
CA ALA A 138 17.34 -1.27 -19.51
C ALA A 138 18.74 -0.71 -19.24
N SER A 139 18.75 0.55 -18.83
CA SER A 139 19.85 1.13 -18.07
C SER A 139 19.84 0.56 -16.64
N VAL A 140 20.93 -0.11 -16.26
CA VAL A 140 21.10 -0.80 -14.97
C VAL A 140 20.78 0.11 -13.79
N ASP A 141 21.28 1.35 -13.83
CA ASP A 141 21.18 2.29 -12.71
C ASP A 141 19.77 2.88 -12.57
N GLN A 142 19.10 3.14 -13.69
CA GLN A 142 17.73 3.64 -13.72
C GLN A 142 16.74 2.60 -13.18
N VAL A 143 16.91 1.34 -13.57
CA VAL A 143 16.07 0.25 -13.05
C VAL A 143 16.30 0.03 -11.56
N LYS A 144 17.56 0.07 -11.08
CA LYS A 144 17.88 -0.09 -9.65
C LYS A 144 17.27 1.00 -8.80
N THR A 145 17.52 2.26 -9.17
CA THR A 145 16.99 3.42 -8.43
C THR A 145 15.47 3.42 -8.36
N LEU A 146 14.79 3.09 -9.46
CA LEU A 146 13.33 2.99 -9.49
C LEU A 146 12.80 1.78 -8.70
N ALA A 147 13.49 0.64 -8.74
CA ALA A 147 13.11 -0.53 -7.94
C ALA A 147 13.28 -0.26 -6.45
N GLU A 148 14.35 0.41 -6.05
CA GLU A 148 14.59 0.84 -4.67
C GLU A 148 13.52 1.83 -4.20
N SER A 149 13.25 2.90 -4.97
CA SER A 149 12.28 3.93 -4.60
C SER A 149 10.85 3.37 -4.47
N SER A 150 10.44 2.52 -5.41
CA SER A 150 9.13 1.87 -5.39
C SER A 150 8.99 0.83 -4.27
N SER A 151 10.06 0.10 -3.92
CA SER A 151 10.05 -0.86 -2.81
C SER A 151 9.79 -0.20 -1.46
N LEU A 152 10.28 1.03 -1.27
CA LEU A 152 10.04 1.84 -0.06
C LEU A 152 8.61 2.39 0.00
N LEU A 153 7.89 2.41 -1.12
CA LEU A 153 6.50 2.86 -1.18
C LEU A 153 5.53 1.80 -0.65
N THR A 154 5.80 0.52 -0.94
CA THR A 154 4.91 -0.59 -0.60
C THR A 154 4.59 -0.69 0.91
N PRO A 155 5.55 -0.56 1.85
CA PRO A 155 5.26 -0.50 3.28
C PRO A 155 4.35 0.68 3.65
N LYS A 156 4.57 1.87 3.07
CA LYS A 156 3.76 3.07 3.30
C LYS A 156 2.31 2.85 2.88
N VAL A 157 2.09 2.14 1.76
CA VAL A 157 0.76 1.76 1.30
C VAL A 157 0.03 0.89 2.32
N TYR A 158 0.69 -0.10 2.93
CA TYR A 158 0.06 -0.95 3.94
C TYR A 158 -0.27 -0.20 5.24
N SER A 159 0.61 0.70 5.69
CA SER A 159 0.33 1.58 6.83
C SER A 159 -0.86 2.49 6.54
N PHE A 160 -0.91 3.08 5.34
CA PHE A 160 -2.01 3.94 4.90
C PHE A 160 -3.35 3.19 4.81
N LEU A 161 -3.33 1.96 4.27
CA LEU A 161 -4.52 1.10 4.22
C LEU A 161 -5.04 0.80 5.63
N THR A 162 -4.15 0.48 6.56
CA THR A 162 -4.53 0.23 7.96
C THR A 162 -5.18 1.46 8.58
N TYR A 163 -4.55 2.64 8.44
CA TYR A 163 -5.10 3.91 8.90
C TYR A 163 -6.50 4.21 8.31
N LEU A 164 -6.68 4.00 7.01
CA LEU A 164 -7.98 4.22 6.38
C LEU A 164 -9.04 3.23 6.87
N THR A 165 -8.68 1.97 7.18
CA THR A 165 -9.62 1.01 7.76
C THR A 165 -10.03 1.38 9.19
N THR A 166 -9.13 1.94 10.01
CA THR A 166 -9.45 2.35 11.39
C THR A 166 -10.33 3.59 11.41
N LEU A 167 -10.11 4.55 10.52
CA LEU A 167 -11.00 5.72 10.33
C LEU A 167 -12.45 5.32 10.04
N GLN A 168 -12.67 4.25 9.28
CA GLN A 168 -14.00 3.75 8.96
C GLN A 168 -14.67 3.00 10.13
N GLY A 169 -13.88 2.39 11.03
CA GLY A 169 -14.39 1.64 12.17
C GLY A 169 -14.80 2.51 13.37
N SER A 170 -14.30 3.74 13.47
CA SER A 170 -14.46 4.60 14.65
C SER A 170 -15.71 5.51 14.62
N GLY A 171 -16.51 5.52 13.56
CA GLY A 171 -17.67 6.40 13.44
C GLY A 171 -18.86 5.71 12.81
N ASN A 172 -20.08 6.06 13.27
CA ASN A 172 -21.41 5.63 12.80
C ASN A 172 -21.71 5.90 11.30
N ALA A 173 -20.72 5.90 10.42
CA ALA A 173 -20.92 6.04 8.99
C ALA A 173 -21.14 4.65 8.36
N LYS A 174 -22.41 4.35 8.05
CA LYS A 174 -22.83 3.30 7.11
C LYS A 174 -22.36 3.61 5.66
N SER A 175 -21.14 4.09 5.48
CA SER A 175 -20.57 4.44 4.18
C SER A 175 -19.60 3.34 3.74
N ARG A 176 -19.78 2.86 2.51
CA ARG A 176 -19.07 1.77 1.82
C ARG A 176 -17.70 1.47 2.43
N THR A 177 -17.63 0.37 3.17
CA THR A 177 -16.42 -0.08 3.84
C THR A 177 -15.31 -0.31 2.79
N LEU A 178 -14.04 -0.08 3.12
CA LEU A 178 -12.88 -0.53 2.31
C LEU A 178 -13.00 -1.98 1.89
N LYS A 179 -13.63 -2.80 2.74
CA LYS A 179 -14.00 -4.20 2.54
C LYS A 179 -15.00 -4.41 1.39
N GLU A 180 -15.88 -3.45 1.12
CA GLU A 180 -16.83 -3.45 0.01
C GLU A 180 -16.24 -2.80 -1.26
N SER A 181 -15.23 -1.93 -1.09
CA SER A 181 -14.52 -1.35 -2.22
C SER A 181 -13.63 -2.41 -2.88
N LYS A 182 -13.74 -2.58 -4.19
CA LYS A 182 -12.80 -3.41 -4.98
C LYS A 182 -11.37 -2.84 -4.98
N LEU A 183 -11.10 -1.74 -4.27
CA LEU A 183 -9.83 -1.01 -4.29
C LEU A 183 -8.72 -1.79 -3.61
N VAL A 184 -8.95 -2.39 -2.44
CA VAL A 184 -7.90 -3.16 -1.75
C VAL A 184 -7.48 -4.37 -2.59
N PRO A 185 -8.39 -5.25 -3.04
CA PRO A 185 -8.00 -6.37 -3.91
C PRO A 185 -7.29 -5.90 -5.20
N ASN A 186 -7.76 -4.81 -5.80
CA ASN A 186 -7.16 -4.26 -7.02
C ASN A 186 -5.75 -3.70 -6.76
N LEU A 187 -5.53 -3.02 -5.64
CA LEU A 187 -4.22 -2.50 -5.26
C LEU A 187 -3.22 -3.62 -5.01
N ILE A 188 -3.60 -4.63 -4.22
CA ILE A 188 -2.75 -5.80 -3.98
C ILE A 188 -2.42 -6.50 -5.30
N PHE A 189 -3.41 -6.70 -6.17
CA PHE A 189 -3.17 -7.29 -7.49
C PHE A 189 -2.12 -6.52 -8.30
N ASN A 190 -2.21 -5.18 -8.36
CA ASN A 190 -1.27 -4.38 -9.13
C ASN A 190 0.13 -4.36 -8.51
N ILE A 191 0.26 -4.38 -7.18
CA ILE A 191 1.55 -4.56 -6.50
C ILE A 191 2.16 -5.92 -6.90
N GLU A 192 1.40 -7.00 -6.84
CA GLU A 192 1.91 -8.33 -7.23
C GLU A 192 2.27 -8.41 -8.72
N GLN A 193 1.51 -7.75 -9.60
CA GLN A 193 1.86 -7.68 -11.04
C GLN A 193 3.18 -6.94 -11.28
N TYR A 194 3.40 -5.87 -10.52
CA TYR A 194 4.64 -5.12 -10.55
C TYR A 194 5.83 -5.96 -10.09
N GLU A 195 5.73 -6.59 -8.91
CA GLU A 195 6.78 -7.47 -8.37
C GLU A 195 7.13 -8.61 -9.34
N ARG A 196 6.11 -9.24 -9.97
CA ARG A 196 6.33 -10.26 -11.02
C ARG A 196 7.09 -9.72 -12.23
N SER A 197 6.83 -8.48 -12.61
CA SER A 197 7.47 -7.87 -13.79
C SER A 197 8.92 -7.46 -13.48
N LEU A 198 9.20 -7.00 -12.26
CA LEU A 198 10.55 -6.75 -11.78
C LEU A 198 11.41 -8.02 -11.71
N ILE A 199 10.84 -9.15 -11.29
CA ILE A 199 11.56 -10.44 -11.28
C ILE A 199 11.99 -10.82 -12.70
N ARG A 200 11.09 -10.74 -13.69
CA ARG A 200 11.42 -11.02 -15.10
C ARG A 200 12.47 -10.06 -15.66
N LEU A 201 12.39 -8.80 -15.25
CA LEU A 201 13.36 -7.78 -15.65
C LEU A 201 14.74 -8.11 -15.08
N ASN A 202 14.83 -8.46 -13.79
CA ASN A 202 16.09 -8.92 -13.18
C ASN A 202 16.63 -10.18 -13.86
N GLU A 203 15.79 -11.19 -14.12
CA GLU A 203 16.22 -12.42 -14.80
C GLU A 203 16.84 -12.14 -16.18
N LYS A 204 16.28 -11.18 -16.94
CA LYS A 204 16.78 -10.84 -18.28
C LYS A 204 18.07 -10.02 -18.26
N PHE A 205 18.20 -9.07 -17.33
CA PHE A 205 19.29 -8.10 -17.33
C PHE A 205 20.31 -8.30 -16.19
N GLN A 206 20.11 -9.30 -15.33
CA GLN A 206 20.96 -9.63 -14.18
C GLN A 206 21.18 -8.45 -13.22
N LEU A 207 20.12 -7.64 -13.04
CA LEU A 207 20.11 -6.44 -12.22
C LEU A 207 19.75 -6.86 -10.79
N ASN A 208 20.71 -7.00 -9.87
CA ASN A 208 20.53 -7.45 -8.47
C ASN A 208 19.50 -6.63 -7.59
N CYS A 209 18.53 -5.96 -8.19
CA CYS A 209 17.38 -5.23 -7.65
C CYS A 209 16.43 -6.08 -6.77
N LEU A 210 16.51 -7.41 -6.81
CA LEU A 210 15.74 -8.25 -5.87
C LEU A 210 16.24 -8.13 -4.42
N THR A 211 17.44 -7.58 -4.22
CA THR A 211 17.97 -7.32 -2.87
C THR A 211 17.20 -6.21 -2.17
N SER A 212 16.83 -5.16 -2.92
CA SER A 212 16.04 -4.03 -2.39
C SER A 212 14.55 -4.34 -2.34
N MET A 213 14.03 -5.13 -3.29
CA MET A 213 12.62 -5.53 -3.29
C MET A 213 12.36 -6.81 -2.50
N ARG A 214 11.84 -6.69 -1.28
CA ARG A 214 11.20 -7.81 -0.58
C ARG A 214 9.81 -8.05 -1.19
N ARG A 215 9.57 -9.25 -1.74
CA ARG A 215 8.21 -9.66 -2.17
C ARG A 215 7.21 -9.39 -1.05
N SER A 216 6.09 -8.75 -1.36
CA SER A 216 5.06 -8.44 -0.39
C SER A 216 4.51 -9.73 0.24
N ARG A 217 4.81 -9.95 1.52
CA ARG A 217 4.32 -11.09 2.32
C ARG A 217 2.94 -10.83 2.94
N ALA A 218 2.09 -10.02 2.30
CA ALA A 218 0.78 -9.65 2.85
C ALA A 218 -0.20 -10.85 3.03
N ARG A 219 0.21 -12.06 2.62
CA ARG A 219 -0.52 -13.32 2.77
C ARG A 219 0.18 -14.33 3.68
N ASP A 220 1.32 -14.00 4.29
CA ASP A 220 1.99 -14.92 5.20
C ASP A 220 1.27 -14.92 6.54
N PHE A 221 0.84 -16.10 6.97
CA PHE A 221 0.39 -16.34 8.33
C PHE A 221 1.51 -15.93 9.27
N ARG A 222 1.32 -14.85 10.04
CA ARG A 222 2.17 -14.56 11.19
C ARG A 222 1.94 -15.69 12.19
N ILE A 223 2.86 -16.65 12.24
CA ILE A 223 2.89 -17.61 13.33
C ILE A 223 3.28 -16.80 14.56
N LEU A 224 2.36 -16.67 15.51
CA LEU A 224 2.65 -16.08 16.82
C LEU A 224 3.59 -17.06 17.53
N GLU A 225 4.86 -16.69 17.71
CA GLU A 225 5.87 -17.52 18.40
C GLU A 225 5.46 -17.87 19.85
N GLU A 226 4.51 -17.13 20.43
CA GLU A 226 3.90 -17.42 21.73
C GLU A 226 3.30 -18.83 21.80
N HIS A 227 2.87 -19.42 20.69
CA HIS A 227 2.32 -20.78 20.66
C HIS A 227 3.36 -21.89 20.40
N LEU A 228 4.64 -21.55 20.23
CA LEU A 228 5.72 -22.53 20.05
C LEU A 228 6.51 -22.80 21.36
N VAL A 229 6.28 -22.01 22.42
CA VAL A 229 6.89 -22.19 23.75
C VAL A 229 5.89 -22.82 24.72
N GLY A 230 5.25 -23.93 24.31
CA GLY A 230 4.25 -24.64 25.11
C GLY A 230 4.50 -26.14 25.26
N GLY A 231 5.72 -26.60 24.98
CA GLY A 231 6.09 -28.02 24.98
C GLY A 231 7.28 -28.33 25.90
N GLY A 232 7.25 -27.83 27.14
CA GLY A 232 8.14 -28.28 28.20
C GLY A 232 7.40 -29.27 29.11
N PRO A 233 8.01 -30.40 29.52
CA PRO A 233 7.35 -31.37 30.39
C PRO A 233 7.02 -30.75 31.76
N PRO A 234 5.86 -31.08 32.37
CA PRO A 234 5.47 -30.49 33.64
C PRO A 234 6.42 -30.93 34.76
N GLU A 235 7.11 -29.97 35.36
CA GLU A 235 7.83 -30.15 36.62
C GLU A 235 6.85 -30.51 37.73
N ALA A 236 7.08 -31.67 38.34
CA ALA A 236 6.37 -32.13 39.52
C ALA A 236 6.73 -31.24 40.72
N THR A 237 5.78 -30.44 41.19
CA THR A 237 5.83 -29.88 42.54
C THR A 237 4.70 -30.46 43.38
N SER A 238 5.11 -31.22 44.39
CA SER A 238 4.28 -31.82 45.42
C SER A 238 3.68 -30.74 46.33
N GLY A 239 2.36 -30.73 46.47
CA GLY A 239 1.66 -29.88 47.44
C GLY A 239 0.25 -30.40 47.72
N MET A 240 0.14 -31.25 48.73
CA MET A 240 -1.09 -31.93 49.17
C MET A 240 -2.02 -30.99 49.98
N ARG A 241 -3.32 -30.94 49.63
CA ARG A 241 -4.54 -30.69 50.46
C ARG A 241 -5.72 -30.45 49.49
N GLY A 242 -6.61 -31.41 49.21
CA GLY A 242 -7.83 -31.78 49.97
C GLY A 242 -9.06 -31.00 49.43
N CYS A 243 -9.80 -31.53 48.44
CA CYS A 243 -11.10 -32.27 48.48
C CYS A 243 -12.38 -31.38 48.44
N ASP A 244 -13.26 -31.73 47.48
CA ASP A 244 -14.72 -31.47 47.33
C ASP A 244 -15.16 -30.04 46.94
N ASP A 245 -16.05 -29.74 45.97
CA ASP A 245 -17.01 -30.43 45.09
C ASP A 245 -17.08 -29.59 43.78
N GLY A 246 -17.17 -30.08 42.53
CA GLY A 246 -18.32 -30.75 41.92
C GLY A 246 -19.17 -29.79 41.07
N GLU A 247 -18.84 -29.51 39.80
CA GLU A 247 -19.85 -29.27 38.75
C GLU A 247 -19.31 -29.46 37.32
N VAL A 248 -20.13 -30.14 36.51
CA VAL A 248 -19.84 -30.78 35.22
C VAL A 248 -20.05 -29.81 34.06
N ILE A 249 -19.05 -29.64 33.18
CA ILE A 249 -19.21 -28.98 31.88
C ILE A 249 -19.48 -30.04 30.81
N SER A 250 -20.61 -29.93 30.12
CA SER A 250 -21.01 -30.80 29.02
C SER A 250 -20.36 -30.37 27.69
N GLU A 251 -19.70 -31.31 27.02
CA GLU A 251 -19.20 -31.21 25.65
C GLU A 251 -20.35 -31.28 24.63
N VAL A 252 -20.34 -30.40 23.62
CA VAL A 252 -21.07 -30.63 22.36
C VAL A 252 -20.11 -30.41 21.19
N GLY A 253 -19.55 -31.52 20.70
CA GLY A 253 -18.81 -31.58 19.44
C GLY A 253 -19.75 -31.46 18.23
N LYS A 254 -19.43 -30.55 17.29
CA LYS A 254 -20.12 -30.44 16.00
C LYS A 254 -19.30 -31.11 14.89
N ARG A 255 -19.75 -32.32 14.50
CA ARG A 255 -19.26 -33.11 13.36
C ARG A 255 -19.57 -32.42 12.02
N LYS A 256 -18.58 -32.44 11.11
CA LYS A 256 -18.67 -32.04 9.69
C LYS A 256 -19.72 -32.87 8.93
N ARG A 257 -20.68 -32.21 8.26
CA ARG A 257 -21.60 -32.84 7.30
C ARG A 257 -20.94 -32.99 5.93
N LYS A 258 -20.83 -34.24 5.43
CA LYS A 258 -20.50 -34.57 4.04
C LYS A 258 -21.68 -34.18 3.13
N ARG A 259 -21.42 -33.44 2.06
CA ARG A 259 -22.41 -33.13 1.01
C ARG A 259 -22.43 -34.24 -0.03
N THR A 260 -23.57 -34.90 -0.19
CA THR A 260 -23.89 -35.80 -1.31
C THR A 260 -24.61 -35.02 -2.40
N PHE A 261 -24.16 -35.17 -3.65
CA PHE A 261 -24.82 -34.59 -4.83
C PHE A 261 -25.96 -35.50 -5.33
N PRO A 262 -27.09 -34.95 -5.82
CA PRO A 262 -28.15 -35.74 -6.45
C PRO A 262 -27.81 -36.12 -7.90
N PRO A 263 -28.41 -37.20 -8.43
CA PRO A 263 -28.15 -37.68 -9.78
C PRO A 263 -28.85 -36.83 -10.84
N LYS A 264 -28.25 -36.79 -12.03
CA LYS A 264 -28.78 -36.11 -13.22
C LYS A 264 -29.97 -36.87 -13.79
N VAL A 265 -31.00 -36.13 -14.19
CA VAL A 265 -31.98 -36.51 -15.21
C VAL A 265 -31.86 -35.49 -16.32
#